data_AF-A0A397UN15-F1
#
_entry.id   AF-A0A397UN15-F1
#
_cell.length_a   1.000
_cell.length_b   1.000
_cell.length_c   1.000
_cell.angle_alpha   90.00
_cell.angle_beta   90.00
_cell.angle_gamma   90.00
#
_symmetry.space_group_name_H-M   'P 1'
#
loop_
_entity.id
_entity.type
_entity.pdbx_description
1 polymer ?
#
loop_
_entity_poly.entity_id
_entity_poly.type
_entity_poly.pdbx_seq_one_letter_code
_entity_poly.pdbx_strand_id
1 'polypeptide(L)'
;FDDQKNIWKRRTQIDVCLKGLDNSKDIKHEFLEEVKNQHKHGGNSAIAIYGITKNPKNSNYMIVMEYAKQGSLRKLLDSKYDELNWASK
;
A
#
# COMPACT_ATOMS: atom_id res chain seq x y z
N PHE A 1 -13.88 2.36 -14.74
CA PHE A 1 -13.79 2.53 -16.20
C PHE A 1 -15.17 3.02 -16.66
N ASP A 2 -15.22 3.95 -17.61
CA ASP A 2 -16.49 4.40 -18.21
C ASP A 2 -16.62 3.69 -19.55
N ASP A 3 -17.42 2.64 -19.58
CA ASP A 3 -17.57 1.73 -20.73
C ASP A 3 -18.14 2.45 -21.96
N GLN A 4 -19.02 3.44 -21.74
CA GLN A 4 -19.66 4.20 -22.82
C GLN A 4 -18.68 5.17 -23.48
N LYS A 5 -17.81 5.78 -22.68
CA LYS A 5 -16.83 6.76 -23.16
C LYS A 5 -15.46 6.13 -23.46
N ASN A 6 -15.27 4.85 -23.15
CA ASN A 6 -14.00 4.13 -23.26
C ASN A 6 -12.84 4.86 -22.55
N ILE A 7 -13.09 5.40 -21.34
CA ILE A 7 -12.08 6.14 -20.57
C ILE A 7 -11.90 5.61 -19.15
N TRP A 8 -10.65 5.59 -18.70
CA TRP A 8 -10.31 5.34 -17.30
C TRP A 8 -10.57 6.60 -16.48
N LYS A 9 -11.71 6.64 -15.79
CA LYS A 9 -11.98 7.67 -14.77
C LYS A 9 -10.99 7.49 -13.62
N ARG A 10 -10.15 8.51 -13.41
CA ARG A 10 -9.28 8.57 -12.23
C ARG A 10 -10.14 8.83 -10.99
N ARG A 11 -9.84 8.14 -9.90
CA ARG A 11 -10.35 8.52 -8.58
C ARG A 11 -9.76 9.89 -8.19
N THR A 12 -10.39 10.54 -7.22
CA THR A 12 -9.86 11.76 -6.61
C THR A 12 -8.44 11.52 -6.08
N GLN A 13 -7.73 12.60 -5.82
CA GLN A 13 -6.39 12.51 -5.26
C GLN A 13 -6.43 11.75 -3.92
N ILE A 14 -5.59 10.72 -3.82
CA ILE A 14 -5.43 9.89 -2.63
C ILE A 14 -4.00 9.95 -2.16
N ASP A 15 -3.82 9.94 -0.83
CA ASP A 15 -2.49 9.78 -0.23
C ASP A 15 -2.05 8.32 -0.39
N VAL A 16 -0.82 8.12 -0.84
CA VAL A 16 -0.25 6.78 -1.07
C VAL A 16 1.11 6.67 -0.40
N CYS A 17 1.45 5.45 0.01
CA CYS A 17 2.79 5.07 0.39
C CYS A 17 3.50 4.40 -0.79
N LEU A 18 4.78 4.70 -0.98
CA LEU A 18 5.65 4.05 -1.96
C LEU A 18 6.67 3.19 -1.23
N LYS A 19 6.55 1.86 -1.35
CA LYS A 19 7.53 0.91 -0.82
C LYS A 19 8.50 0.53 -1.92
N GLY A 20 9.73 1.03 -1.83
CA GLY A 20 10.84 0.63 -2.70
C GLY A 20 11.62 -0.54 -2.14
N LEU A 21 12.16 -1.37 -3.03
CA LEU A 21 13.20 -2.35 -2.69
C LEU A 21 14.49 -1.94 -3.40
N ASP A 22 15.61 -2.04 -2.69
CA ASP A 22 16.91 -1.81 -3.30
C ASP A 22 17.23 -2.91 -4.32
N ASN A 23 17.92 -2.53 -5.40
CA ASN A 23 18.28 -3.41 -6.50
C ASN A 23 17.08 -4.12 -7.17
N SER A 24 15.90 -3.53 -7.14
CA SER A 24 14.71 -4.03 -7.84
C SER A 24 14.63 -3.59 -9.29
N LYS A 25 15.75 -3.19 -9.93
CA LYS A 25 15.77 -2.94 -11.39
C LYS A 25 15.37 -4.21 -12.15
N ASP A 26 15.91 -5.33 -11.69
CA ASP A 26 15.51 -6.67 -12.11
C ASP A 26 14.42 -7.15 -11.16
N ILE A 27 13.21 -7.34 -11.69
CA ILE A 27 12.08 -7.72 -10.86
C ILE A 27 12.32 -9.13 -10.30
N LYS A 28 12.52 -9.24 -8.99
CA LYS A 28 12.70 -10.53 -8.33
C LYS A 28 11.35 -11.24 -8.24
N HIS A 29 11.37 -12.57 -8.39
CA HIS A 29 10.17 -13.39 -8.23
C HIS A 29 9.50 -13.15 -6.86
N GLU A 30 10.29 -13.03 -5.80
CA GLU A 30 9.84 -12.74 -4.44
C GLU A 30 8.99 -11.46 -4.34
N PHE A 31 9.34 -10.41 -5.08
CA PHE A 31 8.58 -9.16 -5.10
C PHE A 31 7.18 -9.35 -5.70
N LEU A 32 7.11 -10.09 -6.82
CA LEU A 32 5.83 -10.39 -7.46
C LEU A 32 4.96 -11.29 -6.58
N GLU A 33 5.57 -12.24 -5.88
CA GLU A 33 4.86 -13.10 -4.93
C GLU A 33 4.34 -12.32 -3.72
N GLU A 34 5.08 -11.34 -3.20
CA GLU A 34 4.58 -10.44 -2.14
C GLU A 34 3.33 -9.67 -2.61
N VAL A 35 3.40 -9.06 -3.80
CA VAL A 35 2.28 -8.31 -4.37
C VAL A 35 1.06 -9.21 -4.59
N LYS A 36 1.25 -10.41 -5.17
CA LYS A 36 0.16 -11.37 -5.39
C LYS A 36 -0.45 -11.84 -4.07
N ASN A 37 0.37 -12.18 -3.09
CA ASN A 37 -0.11 -12.68 -1.81
C ASN A 37 -0.92 -11.62 -1.07
N GLN A 38 -0.46 -10.37 -1.05
CA GLN A 38 -1.18 -9.30 -0.39
C GLN A 38 -2.42 -8.86 -1.17
N HIS A 39 -2.44 -9.01 -2.50
CA HIS A 39 -3.67 -8.83 -3.27
C HIS A 39 -4.69 -9.95 -3.00
N LYS A 40 -4.25 -11.21 -2.96
CA LYS A 40 -5.11 -12.39 -2.74
C LYS A 40 -5.68 -12.46 -1.32
N HIS A 41 -4.88 -12.11 -0.32
CA HIS A 41 -5.27 -12.16 1.09
C HIS A 41 -5.57 -10.76 1.65
N GLY A 42 -5.69 -9.77 0.77
CA GLY A 42 -6.11 -8.42 1.12
C GLY A 42 -7.57 -8.42 1.59
N GLY A 43 -7.88 -7.58 2.57
CA GLY A 43 -9.21 -7.39 3.12
C GLY A 43 -9.27 -6.11 3.93
N ASN A 44 -10.40 -5.83 4.58
CA ASN A 44 -10.63 -4.58 5.32
C ASN A 44 -9.60 -4.31 6.44
N SER A 45 -8.87 -5.35 6.87
CA SER A 45 -7.86 -5.27 7.93
C SER A 45 -6.41 -5.24 7.41
N ALA A 46 -6.20 -5.19 6.09
CA ALA A 46 -4.88 -5.18 5.47
C ALA A 46 -4.66 -3.91 4.64
N ILE A 47 -3.41 -3.44 4.58
CA ILE A 47 -3.04 -2.28 3.75
C ILE A 47 -3.29 -2.64 2.27
N ALA A 48 -4.15 -1.87 1.61
CA ALA A 48 -4.48 -2.11 0.22
C ALA A 48 -3.27 -1.86 -0.69
N ILE A 49 -3.03 -2.75 -1.66
CA ILE A 49 -2.11 -2.50 -2.77
C ILE A 49 -2.90 -1.98 -3.96
N TYR A 50 -2.45 -0.85 -4.51
CA TYR A 50 -3.05 -0.23 -5.69
C TYR A 50 -2.33 -0.61 -6.98
N GLY A 51 -1.03 -0.95 -6.90
CA GLY A 51 -0.28 -1.42 -8.06
C GLY A 51 1.23 -1.30 -7.88
N ILE A 52 1.94 -1.33 -9.01
CA ILE A 52 3.40 -1.23 -9.09
C ILE A 52 3.75 -0.01 -9.94
N THR A 53 4.82 0.67 -9.58
CA THR A 53 5.40 1.79 -10.35
C THR A 53 6.92 1.65 -10.45
N LYS A 54 7.58 2.52 -11.21
CA LYS A 54 9.05 2.62 -11.27
C LYS A 54 9.51 3.99 -10.83
N ASN A 55 10.59 4.02 -10.06
CA ASN A 55 11.26 5.26 -9.73
C ASN A 55 11.99 5.79 -10.99
N PRO A 56 11.72 7.02 -11.45
CA PRO A 56 12.32 7.54 -12.68
C PRO A 56 13.84 7.76 -12.58
N LYS A 57 14.41 7.85 -11.38
CA LYS A 57 15.85 8.13 -11.18
C LYS A 57 16.72 6.89 -11.27
N ASN A 58 16.27 5.78 -10.71
CA ASN A 58 17.05 4.55 -10.58
C ASN A 58 16.36 3.33 -11.19
N SER A 59 15.18 3.49 -11.79
CA SER A 59 14.42 2.42 -12.44
C SER A 59 14.02 1.26 -11.52
N ASN A 60 14.18 1.40 -10.20
CA ASN A 60 13.73 0.39 -9.23
C ASN A 60 12.20 0.32 -9.23
N TYR A 61 11.66 -0.88 -9.23
CA TYR A 61 10.23 -1.11 -8.98
C TYR A 61 9.86 -0.74 -7.54
N MET A 62 8.67 -0.16 -7.39
CA MET A 62 8.07 0.21 -6.11
C MET A 62 6.61 -0.24 -6.07
N ILE A 63 6.12 -0.62 -4.89
CA ILE A 63 4.71 -0.90 -4.66
C ILE A 63 4.00 0.40 -4.29
N VAL A 64 2.86 0.66 -4.93
CA VAL A 64 1.94 1.73 -4.57
C VAL A 64 0.87 1.14 -3.67
N MET A 65 0.78 1.63 -2.44
CA MET A 65 -0.14 1.10 -1.43
C MET A 65 -0.80 2.20 -0.61
N GLU A 66 -1.85 1.84 0.12
CA GLU A 66 -2.58 2.74 0.99
C GLU A 66 -1.67 3.38 2.05
N TYR A 67 -1.81 4.69 2.24
CA TYR A 67 -1.08 5.41 3.26
C TYR A 67 -1.78 5.31 4.61
N ALA A 68 -1.14 4.62 5.56
CA ALA A 68 -1.64 4.50 6.93
C ALA A 68 -1.43 5.83 7.69
N LYS A 69 -2.43 6.72 7.66
CA LYS A 69 -2.38 8.06 8.28
C LYS A 69 -2.03 8.04 9.77
N GLN A 70 -2.46 7.01 10.49
CA GLN A 70 -2.19 6.86 11.93
C GLN A 70 -0.84 6.17 12.22
N GLY A 71 -0.09 5.78 11.19
CA GLY A 71 1.17 5.08 11.32
C GLY A 71 0.99 3.60 11.69
N SER A 72 2.00 3.03 12.33
CA SER A 72 1.97 1.63 12.75
C SER A 72 1.14 1.44 14.02
N LEU A 73 0.55 0.25 14.17
CA LEU A 73 -0.18 -0.13 15.38
C LEU A 73 0.69 0.02 16.65
N ARG A 74 1.98 -0.35 16.57
CA ARG A 74 2.93 -0.14 17.67
C ARG A 74 2.99 1.33 18.10
N LYS A 75 3.18 2.25 17.14
CA LYS A 75 3.26 3.69 17.45
C LYS A 75 1.94 4.21 18.02
N LEU A 76 0.80 3.75 17.49
CA LEU A 76 -0.52 4.10 18.01
C LEU A 76 -0.66 3.67 19.48
N LEU A 77 -0.36 2.40 19.77
CA LEU A 77 -0.42 1.84 21.12
C LEU A 77 0.52 2.55 22.08
N ASP A 78 1.77 2.82 21.65
CA ASP A 78 2.75 3.54 22.47
C ASP A 78 2.26 4.96 22.82
N SER A 79 1.51 5.62 21.92
CA SER A 79 1.02 6.99 22.13
C SER A 79 -0.32 7.11 22.86
N LYS A 80 -1.15 6.07 22.83
CA LYS A 80 -2.55 6.11 23.33
C LYS A 80 -2.84 5.02 24.36
N TYR A 81 -1.80 4.42 24.94
CA TYR A 81 -1.94 3.26 25.82
C TYR A 81 -2.96 3.51 26.95
N ASP A 82 -2.86 4.67 27.61
CA ASP A 82 -3.70 5.01 28.76
C ASP A 82 -5.15 5.38 28.38
N GLU A 83 -5.40 5.74 27.12
CA GLU A 83 -6.73 6.08 26.60
C GLU A 83 -7.50 4.84 26.11
N LEU A 84 -6.79 3.76 25.79
CA LEU A 84 -7.35 2.54 25.23
C LEU A 84 -7.78 1.58 26.34
N ASN A 85 -9.09 1.31 26.43
CA ASN A 85 -9.64 0.25 27.28
C ASN A 85 -10.00 -0.99 26.47
N TRP A 86 -10.25 -2.12 27.16
CA TRP A 86 -10.59 -3.41 26.53
C TRP A 86 -11.80 -3.38 25.58
N ALA A 87 -12.80 -2.54 25.85
CA ALA A 87 -13.97 -2.42 24.98
C ALA A 87 -13.69 -1.58 23.72
N SER A 88 -12.67 -0.74 23.77
CA SER A 88 -12.15 0.06 22.64
C SER A 88 -10.88 -0.53 22.00
N LYS A 89 -10.50 -1.75 22.40
CA LYS A 89 -9.29 -2.45 21.95
C LYS A 89 -9.58 -3.47 20.87
#